data_AF-A0AB34CP84-F1
#
_entry.id   AF-A0AB34CP84-F1
#
_cell.length_a   1.000
_cell.length_b   1.000
_cell.length_c   1.000
_cell.angle_alpha   90.00
_cell.angle_beta   90.00
_cell.angle_gamma   90.00
#
_symmetry.space_group_name_H-M   'P 1'
#
loop_
_entity.id
_entity.type
_entity.pdbx_description
1 polymer ?
#
loop_
_entity_poly.entity_id
_entity_poly.type
_entity_poly.pdbx_seq_one_letter_code
_entity_poly.pdbx_strand_id
1 'polypeptide(L)' 'MFDLIKHLVKKNIHHAVSDNGNITVTHDLDLEDVSEVDALPDNLNVGGWLDLRGTRVNAGPA' A
#
# COMPACT_ATOMS: atom_id res chain seq x y z
N MET A 1 8.83 -1.01 9.78
CA MET A 1 8.73 -1.16 8.31
C MET A 1 7.42 -1.77 7.93
N PHE A 2 6.60 -0.98 7.26
CA PHE A 2 5.31 -1.37 6.70
C PHE A 2 5.47 -2.51 5.71
N ASP A 3 4.68 -3.57 5.85
CA ASP A 3 4.59 -4.65 4.88
C ASP A 3 3.22 -4.57 4.19
N LEU A 4 3.21 -3.98 3.00
CA LEU A 4 2.00 -3.78 2.21
C LEU A 4 1.35 -5.13 1.86
N ILE A 5 2.13 -6.13 1.42
CA ILE A 5 1.59 -7.43 1.02
C ILE A 5 0.92 -8.11 2.20
N LYS A 6 1.56 -8.09 3.37
CA LYS A 6 0.95 -8.63 4.60
C LYS A 6 -0.33 -7.89 4.99
N HIS A 7 -0.39 -6.58 4.80
CA HIS A 7 -1.60 -5.80 5.03
C HIS A 7 -2.74 -6.23 4.10
N LEU A 8 -2.46 -6.33 2.79
CA LEU A 8 -3.43 -6.73 1.77
C LEU A 8 -3.97 -8.14 2.04
N VAL A 9 -3.10 -9.10 2.36
CA VAL A 9 -3.51 -10.46 2.73
C VAL A 9 -4.36 -10.47 4.00
N LYS A 10 -3.96 -9.72 5.04
CA LYS A 10 -4.70 -9.66 6.31
C LYS A 10 -6.10 -9.06 6.15
N LYS A 11 -6.26 -8.07 5.28
CA LYS A 11 -7.53 -7.40 5.00
C LYS A 11 -8.36 -8.09 3.92
N ASN A 12 -7.85 -9.21 3.36
CA ASN A 12 -8.46 -9.91 2.25
C ASN A 12 -8.70 -9.00 1.03
N ILE A 13 -7.77 -8.08 0.78
CA ILE A 13 -7.80 -7.17 -0.36
C ILE A 13 -7.24 -7.91 -1.57
N HIS A 14 -8.02 -7.93 -2.66
CA HIS A 14 -7.59 -8.50 -3.93
C HIS A 14 -6.41 -7.72 -4.50
N HIS A 15 -5.29 -8.42 -4.69
CA HIS A 15 -4.07 -7.88 -5.25
C HIS A 15 -3.38 -8.89 -6.15
N ALA A 16 -2.53 -8.39 -7.05
CA ALA A 16 -1.63 -9.18 -7.88
C ALA A 16 -0.20 -8.66 -7.71
N VAL A 17 0.77 -9.58 -7.71
CA VAL A 17 2.20 -9.27 -7.71
C VAL A 17 2.79 -9.89 -8.97
N SER A 18 3.40 -9.07 -9.83
CA SER A 18 4.06 -9.54 -11.05
C SER A 18 5.54 -9.85 -10.81
N ASP A 19 6.15 -10.59 -11.75
CA ASP A 19 7.55 -11.05 -11.64
C ASP A 19 8.57 -9.91 -11.57
N ASN A 20 8.23 -8.72 -12.07
CA ASN A 20 9.06 -7.50 -11.96
C ASN A 20 8.82 -6.72 -10.64
N GLY A 21 8.02 -7.28 -9.73
CA GLY A 21 7.72 -6.71 -8.43
C GLY A 21 6.53 -5.76 -8.39
N ASN A 22 5.88 -5.42 -9.51
CA ASN A 22 4.74 -4.50 -9.49
C ASN A 22 3.59 -5.09 -8.68
N ILE A 23 3.01 -4.26 -7.81
CA ILE A 23 1.87 -4.61 -6.96
C ILE A 23 0.66 -3.91 -7.54
N THR A 24 -0.36 -4.66 -7.92
CA THR A 24 -1.60 -4.09 -8.44
C THR A 24 -2.75 -4.41 -7.49
N VAL A 25 -3.43 -3.38 -7.01
CA VAL A 25 -4.69 -3.46 -6.27
C VAL A 25 -5.79 -2.98 -7.22
N THR A 26 -6.71 -3.85 -7.60
CA THR A 26 -7.70 -3.54 -8.66
C THR A 26 -8.83 -2.62 -8.22
N HIS A 27 -8.99 -2.41 -6.91
CA HIS A 27 -10.03 -1.60 -6.29
C HIS A 27 -9.39 -0.51 -5.39
N ASP A 28 -10.19 0.04 -4.48
CA ASP A 28 -9.72 0.97 -3.46
C ASP A 28 -8.74 0.29 -2.51
N LEU A 29 -7.71 1.04 -2.10
CA LEU A 29 -6.74 0.67 -1.10
C LEU A 29 -6.87 1.62 0.09
N ASP A 30 -7.47 1.11 1.16
CA ASP A 30 -7.61 1.82 2.43
C ASP A 30 -6.41 1.52 3.34
N LEU A 31 -5.60 2.55 3.60
CA LEU A 31 -4.52 2.54 4.59
C LEU A 31 -4.77 3.56 5.71
N GLU A 32 -6.03 3.97 5.91
CA GLU A 32 -6.45 4.88 6.99
C GLU A 32 -5.99 4.33 8.35
N ASP A 33 -5.49 5.24 9.19
CA ASP A 33 -4.98 4.95 10.55
C ASP A 33 -3.85 3.90 10.62
N VAL A 34 -3.10 3.69 9.53
CA VAL A 34 -1.87 2.90 9.57
C VAL A 34 -0.74 3.76 10.17
N SER A 35 -0.31 3.40 11.38
CA SER A 35 0.60 4.21 12.21
C SER A 35 2.04 4.29 11.72
N GLU A 36 2.46 3.37 10.84
CA GLU A 36 3.84 3.25 10.35
C GLU A 36 3.83 2.83 8.88
N VAL A 37 3.65 3.79 7.97
CA VAL A 37 3.95 3.61 6.53
C VAL A 37 5.24 4.37 6.25
N ASP A 38 6.39 3.69 6.29
CA ASP A 38 7.67 4.34 5.97
C ASP A 38 7.67 4.87 4.54
N ALA A 39 7.26 4.04 3.57
CA ALA A 39 6.97 4.45 2.20
C ALA A 39 6.01 3.45 1.56
N LEU A 40 5.28 3.89 0.53
CA LEU A 40 4.61 2.96 -0.37
C LEU A 40 5.62 2.46 -1.42
N PRO A 41 5.46 1.24 -1.94
CA PRO A 41 6.30 0.75 -3.03
C PRO A 41 6.11 1.63 -4.28
N ASP A 42 7.21 2.05 -4.93
CA ASP A 42 7.16 2.87 -6.16
C ASP A 42 6.41 2.17 -7.31
N ASN A 43 6.29 0.84 -7.23
CA ASN A 43 5.65 -0.02 -8.21
C ASN A 43 4.23 -0.45 -7.78
N LEU A 44 3.61 0.28 -6.85
CA LEU A 44 2.20 0.11 -6.45
C LEU A 44 1.27 0.82 -7.45
N ASN A 45 0.36 0.06 -8.04
CA ASN A 45 -0.72 0.55 -8.87
C ASN A 45 -2.07 0.28 -8.18
N VAL A 46 -2.86 1.33 -7.95
CA VAL A 46 -4.19 1.24 -7.34
C VAL A 46 -5.22 1.64 -8.39
N GLY A 47 -6.15 0.73 -8.71
CA GLY A 47 -7.19 0.96 -9.72
C GLY A 47 -8.34 1.84 -9.23
N GLY A 48 -8.48 1.98 -7.91
CA GLY A 48 -9.45 2.85 -7.25
C GLY A 48 -8.79 3.97 -6.44
N TRP A 49 -9.37 4.28 -5.29
CA TRP A 49 -8.91 5.34 -4.39
C TRP A 49 -7.85 4.81 -3.44
N LEU A 50 -6.82 5.60 -3.18
CA LEU A 50 -5.82 5.32 -2.15
C LEU A 50 -6.08 6.26 -0.96
N ASP A 51 -6.55 5.70 0.14
CA ASP A 51 -6.79 6.46 1.36
C ASP A 51 -5.59 6.39 2.31
N LEU A 52 -5.01 7.56 2.60
CA LEU A 52 -3.87 7.73 3.51
C LEU A 52 -4.22 8.66 4.68
N ARG A 53 -5.52 8.91 4.94
CA ARG A 53 -5.95 9.78 6.05
C ARG A 53 -5.50 9.17 7.38
N GLY A 54 -4.93 10.00 8.25
CA GLY A 54 -4.39 9.53 9.54
C GLY A 54 -3.10 8.70 9.44
N THR A 55 -2.66 8.35 8.23
CA THR A 55 -1.42 7.60 7.98
C THR A 55 -0.22 8.53 8.07
N ARG A 56 0.77 8.16 8.90
CA ARG A 56 2.07 8.84 8.89
C ARG A 56 2.95 8.24 7.80
N VAL A 57 2.98 8.91 6.65
CA VAL A 57 3.95 8.59 5.59
C VAL A 57 5.24 9.33 5.89
N ASN A 58 6.26 8.61 6.33
CA ASN A 58 7.57 9.20 6.58
C ASN A 58 8.39 9.17 5.29
N ALA A 59 8.08 10.06 4.35
CA ALA A 59 8.92 10.25 3.17
C ALA A 59 10.35 10.51 3.67
N GLY A 60 11.25 9.55 3.44
CA GLY A 60 12.63 9.63 3.92
C GLY A 60 13.30 10.94 3.51
N PRO A 61 14.39 11.37 4.18
CA PRO A 61 15.08 12.60 3.81
C PRO A 61 15.46 12.55 2.32
N ALA A 62 15.12 13.64 1.62
CA ALA A 62 15.41 13.85 0.20
C ALA A 62 16.91 13.77 -0.12
#